data_AF-A0A149VU94-F1
#
_entry.id   AF-A0A149VU94-F1
#
_cell.length_a   1.000
_cell.length_b   1.000
_cell.length_c   1.000
_cell.angle_alpha   90.00
_cell.angle_beta   90.00
_cell.angle_gamma   90.00
#
_symmetry.space_group_name_H-M   'P 1'
#
loop_
_entity.id
_entity.type
_entity.pdbx_description
1 polymer ?
#
loop_
_entity_poly.entity_id
_entity_poly.type
_entity_poly.pdbx_seq_one_letter_code
_entity_poly.pdbx_strand_id
1 'polypeptide(L)' 'MSNIEQRVKKIVSEQLGVKEEDIQNSSSFVDDLGADSLDTVELVMALEEEFECEIPDEEAEKITTVQQAIDYVNSHLKA' A
#
# COMPACT_ATOMS: atom_id res chain seq x y z
N MET A 1 14.22 -3.84 12.81
CA MET A 1 13.01 -3.05 12.49
C MET A 1 12.82 -3.18 11.00
N SER A 2 12.12 -4.25 10.60
CA SER A 2 11.82 -4.55 9.21
C SER A 2 11.15 -3.32 8.60
N ASN A 3 11.72 -2.79 7.53
CA ASN A 3 11.37 -1.47 7.02
C ASN A 3 10.05 -1.57 6.23
N ILE A 4 8.93 -1.55 6.94
CA ILE A 4 7.57 -1.69 6.38
C ILE A 4 7.35 -0.66 5.28
N GLU A 5 7.81 0.57 5.47
CA GLU A 5 7.76 1.61 4.44
C GLU A 5 8.45 1.17 3.14
N GLN A 6 9.66 0.61 3.22
CA GLN A 6 10.36 0.11 2.03
C GLN A 6 9.59 -1.04 1.35
N ARG A 7 9.02 -1.97 2.13
CA ARG A 7 8.24 -3.09 1.58
C ARG A 7 6.95 -2.61 0.91
N VAL A 8 6.22 -1.69 1.54
CA VAL A 8 5.01 -1.08 0.95
C VAL A 8 5.37 -0.31 -0.33
N LYS A 9 6.39 0.56 -0.29
CA LYS A 9 6.83 1.30 -1.48
C LYS A 9 7.26 0.39 -2.62
N LYS A 10 7.93 -0.72 -2.31
CA LYS A 10 8.30 -1.73 -3.29
C LYS A 10 7.09 -2.37 -3.96
N ILE A 11 6.09 -2.80 -3.18
CA ILE A 11 4.84 -3.36 -3.74
C ILE A 11 4.14 -2.34 -4.63
N VAL A 12 4.02 -1.09 -4.16
CA VAL A 12 3.40 -0.01 -4.94
C VAL A 12 4.16 0.25 -6.24
N SER A 13 5.50 0.21 -6.20
CA SER A 13 6.36 0.36 -7.38
C SER A 13 6.16 -0.78 -8.39
N GLU A 14 6.14 -2.03 -7.92
CA GLU A 14 5.97 -3.22 -8.75
C GLU A 14 4.56 -3.28 -9.37
N GLN A 15 3.53 -2.92 -8.60
CA GLN A 15 2.13 -2.96 -9.02
C GLN A 15 1.78 -1.84 -10.00
N LEU A 16 2.17 -0.60 -9.71
CA LEU A 16 1.80 0.58 -10.51
C LEU A 16 2.84 0.93 -11.58
N GLY A 17 3.98 0.23 -11.62
CA GLY A 17 5.06 0.50 -12.57
C GLY A 17 5.72 1.88 -12.38
N VAL A 18 5.56 2.49 -11.20
CA VAL A 18 6.20 3.75 -10.81
C VAL A 18 7.53 3.46 -10.10
N LYS A 19 8.46 4.41 -10.07
CA LYS A 19 9.73 4.19 -9.38
C LYS A 19 9.58 4.45 -7.88
N GLU A 20 10.22 3.64 -7.04
CA GLU A 20 10.24 3.84 -5.59
C GLU A 20 10.69 5.25 -5.16
N GLU A 21 11.60 5.88 -5.92
CA GLU A 21 12.09 7.24 -5.67
C GLU A 21 11.02 8.33 -5.84
N ASP A 22 10.00 8.07 -6.65
CA ASP A 22 8.89 8.98 -6.94
C ASP A 22 7.71 8.78 -5.97
N ILE A 23 7.74 7.72 -5.15
CA ILE A 23 6.67 7.39 -4.19
C ILE A 23 6.91 8.13 -2.87
N GLN A 24 6.06 9.12 -2.61
CA GLN A 24 6.05 9.82 -1.33
C GLN A 24 5.01 9.19 -0.39
N ASN A 25 5.24 9.31 0.92
CA ASN A 25 4.27 8.80 1.89
C ASN A 25 2.91 9.53 1.77
N SER A 26 2.94 10.80 1.37
CA SER A 26 1.75 11.59 1.09
C SER A 26 1.10 11.32 -0.26
N SER A 27 1.71 10.50 -1.13
CA SER A 27 1.17 10.22 -2.46
C SER A 27 -0.16 9.48 -2.36
N SER A 28 -1.15 10.00 -3.06
CA SER A 28 -2.43 9.34 -3.33
C SER A 28 -2.22 8.21 -4.34
N PHE A 29 -2.73 7.01 -4.06
CA PHE A 29 -2.64 5.88 -4.99
C PHE A 29 -3.30 6.22 -6.33
N VAL A 30 -4.46 6.89 -6.29
CA VAL A 30 -5.23 7.24 -7.48
C VAL A 30 -4.73 8.55 -8.08
N ASP A 31 -4.67 9.63 -7.29
CA ASP A 31 -4.43 10.98 -7.84
C ASP A 31 -2.97 11.22 -8.24
N ASP A 32 -2.02 10.70 -7.48
CA ASP A 32 -0.59 10.95 -7.70
C ASP A 32 0.10 9.80 -8.43
N LEU A 33 -0.26 8.55 -8.10
CA LEU A 33 0.37 7.35 -8.67
C LEU A 33 -0.44 6.74 -9.82
N GLY A 34 -1.66 7.24 -10.08
CA GLY A 34 -2.45 6.85 -11.24
C GLY A 34 -3.07 5.45 -11.17
N ALA A 35 -3.20 4.87 -9.98
CA ALA A 35 -3.87 3.60 -9.78
C ALA A 35 -5.34 3.70 -10.18
N ASP A 36 -5.82 2.73 -10.96
CA ASP A 36 -7.24 2.56 -11.22
C ASP A 36 -7.93 1.72 -10.14
N SER A 37 -9.24 1.48 -10.28
CA SER A 37 -10.01 0.70 -9.29
C SER A 37 -9.60 -0.78 -9.20
N LEU A 38 -8.98 -1.33 -10.25
CA LEU A 38 -8.46 -2.70 -10.24
C LEU A 38 -7.08 -2.72 -9.58
N ASP A 39 -6.24 -1.75 -9.91
CA ASP A 39 -4.91 -1.59 -9.31
C ASP A 39 -4.99 -1.46 -7.79
N THR A 40 -5.96 -0.71 -7.26
CA THR A 40 -6.13 -0.57 -5.81
C THR A 40 -6.52 -1.89 -5.13
N VAL A 41 -7.35 -2.71 -5.78
CA VAL A 41 -7.72 -4.04 -5.27
C VAL A 41 -6.51 -4.98 -5.27
N GLU A 42 -5.77 -5.03 -6.38
CA GLU A 42 -4.56 -5.86 -6.49
C GLU A 42 -3.48 -5.41 -5.50
N LEU A 43 -3.33 -4.10 -5.30
CA LEU A 43 -2.39 -3.54 -4.31
C LEU A 43 -2.74 -3.98 -2.89
N VAL A 44 -4.01 -3.91 -2.50
CA VAL A 44 -4.48 -4.36 -1.18
C VAL A 44 -4.21 -5.84 -1.00
N MET A 45 -4.54 -6.67 -1.99
CA MET A 45 -4.25 -8.11 -1.95
C MET A 45 -2.75 -8.42 -1.81
N ALA A 46 -1.89 -7.68 -2.53
CA ALA A 46 -0.44 -7.84 -2.41
C ALA A 46 0.09 -7.44 -1.04
N LEU A 47 -0.49 -6.41 -0.41
CA LEU A 47 -0.17 -6.02 0.96
C LEU A 47 -0.61 -7.10 1.97
N GLU A 48 -1.82 -7.65 1.81
CA GLU A 48 -2.32 -8.76 2.64
C GLU A 48 -1.40 -9.98 2.58
N GLU A 49 -0.98 -10.39 1.39
CA GLU A 49 -0.09 -11.52 1.18
C GLU A 49 1.32 -11.27 1.76
N GLU A 50 1.92 -10.11 1.50
CA GLU A 50 3.27 -9.77 1.97
C GLU A 50 3.37 -9.65 3.50
N PHE A 51 2.31 -9.16 4.14
CA PHE A 51 2.29 -8.89 5.59
C PHE A 51 1.48 -9.92 6.39
N GLU A 52 0.95 -10.96 5.73
CA GLU A 52 0.08 -11.98 6.33
C GLU A 52 -1.06 -11.36 7.15
N CYS A 53 -1.67 -10.28 6.62
CA CYS A 53 -2.75 -9.53 7.24
C CYS A 53 -4.05 -9.63 6.43
N GLU A 54 -5.15 -9.20 7.05
CA GLU A 54 -6.47 -9.08 6.40
C GLU A 54 -6.86 -7.60 6.48
N ILE A 55 -7.16 -7.00 5.33
CA ILE A 55 -7.62 -5.62 5.18
C ILE A 55 -9.08 -5.68 4.74
N PRO A 56 -10.06 -5.45 5.64
CA PRO A 56 -11.46 -5.43 5.26
C PRO A 56 -11.74 -4.38 4.19
N ASP A 57 -12.68 -4.66 3.28
CA ASP A 57 -13.08 -3.75 2.20
C ASP A 57 -13.34 -2.31 2.70
N GLU A 58 -14.02 -2.16 3.84
CA GLU A 58 -14.33 -0.84 4.44
C GLU A 58 -13.07 -0.06 4.87
N GLU A 59 -11.99 -0.75 5.22
CA GLU A 59 -10.71 -0.12 5.56
C GLU A 59 -9.88 0.11 4.30
N ALA A 60 -9.90 -0.83 3.34
CA ALA A 60 -9.27 -0.66 2.04
C ALA A 60 -9.78 0.60 1.32
N GLU A 61 -11.10 0.88 1.36
CA GLU A 61 -11.70 2.10 0.81
C GLU A 61 -11.19 3.40 1.47
N LYS A 62 -10.71 3.33 2.71
CA LYS A 62 -10.16 4.48 3.45
C LYS A 62 -8.66 4.68 3.22
N ILE A 63 -7.97 3.64 2.74
CA ILE A 63 -6.53 3.66 2.46
C ILE A 63 -6.34 4.27 1.07
N THR A 64 -6.22 5.59 1.01
CA THR A 64 -6.05 6.34 -0.24
C THR A 64 -4.60 6.78 -0.48
N THR A 65 -3.76 6.76 0.55
CA THR A 65 -2.36 7.19 0.51
C THR A 65 -1.38 6.13 0.98
N VAL A 66 -0.13 6.26 0.53
CA VAL A 66 0.96 5.36 0.91
C VAL A 66 1.17 5.33 2.43
N GLN A 67 1.12 6.47 3.11
CA GLN A 67 1.26 6.55 4.57
C GLN A 67 0.15 5.77 5.28
N GLN A 68 -1.10 5.86 4.81
CA GLN A 68 -2.21 5.12 5.43
C GLN A 68 -2.04 3.61 5.29
N ALA A 69 -1.55 3.12 4.14
CA ALA A 69 -1.23 1.71 3.97
C ALA A 69 -0.13 1.28 4.94
N ILE A 70 0.93 2.08 5.07
CA ILE A 70 2.02 1.83 6.02
C ILE A 70 1.50 1.80 7.46
N ASP A 71 0.66 2.76 7.85
CA ASP A 71 0.10 2.86 9.20
C ASP A 71 -0.84 1.69 9.51
N TYR A 72 -1.64 1.29 8.53
CA TYR A 72 -2.53 0.14 8.64
C TYR A 72 -1.73 -1.14 8.87
N VAL A 73 -0.75 -1.40 8.00
CA VAL A 73 0.13 -2.57 8.11
C VAL A 73 0.90 -2.56 9.43
N ASN A 74 1.42 -1.41 9.87
CA ASN A 74 2.11 -1.29 11.16
C ASN A 74 1.22 -1.62 12.36
N SER A 75 -0.06 -1.22 12.31
CA SER A 75 -1.01 -1.47 13.39
C SER A 75 -1.57 -2.89 13.43
N HIS A 76 -1.54 -3.60 12.29
CA HIS A 76 -2.12 -4.94 12.14
C HIS A 76 -1.09 -6.05 11.94
N LEU A 77 0.20 -5.72 11.79
CA LEU A 77 1.29 -6.69 11.80
C LEU A 77 1.31 -7.43 13.14
N LYS A 78 0.92 -8.70 13.10
CA LYS A 78 1.10 -9.61 14.23
C LYS A 78 2.61 -9.83 14.38
N ALA A 79 3.15 -9.44 15.54
CA ALA A 79 4.52 -9.74 15.94
C ALA A 79 4.74 -11.24 16.13
#